data_AF-A0A3D2C3X4-F1
#
_entry.id   AF-A0A3D2C3X4-F1
#
_cell.length_a   1.000
_cell.length_b   1.000
_cell.length_c   1.000
_cell.angle_alpha   90.00
_cell.angle_beta   90.00
_cell.angle_gamma   90.00
#
_symmetry.space_group_name_H-M   'P 1'
#
loop_
_entity.id
_entity.type
_entity.pdbx_description
1 polymer ?
#
loop_
_entity_poly.entity_id
_entity_poly.type
_entity_poly.pdbx_seq_one_letter_code
_entity_poly.pdbx_strand_id
1 'polypeptide(L)'
;MFSILLIADDLTQYWWHRLSHTSWLYPLHRAHHSGRYLSIRVVYRNHVVYYLLMPGLWLSAILVYWGFGAVYGIYILLKMSIIIGAHSSVPWDAPLYAR
;
A
#
# COMPACT_ATOMS: atom_id res chain seq x y z
N MET A 1 9.89 4.81 16.65
CA MET A 1 8.61 4.14 16.34
C MET A 1 8.23 4.32 14.87
N PHE A 2 8.12 5.55 14.36
CA PHE A 2 7.75 5.80 12.96
C PHE A 2 8.66 5.09 11.94
N SER A 3 10.00 5.18 12.07
CA SER A 3 10.93 4.51 11.14
C SER A 3 10.81 3.00 11.14
N ILE A 4 10.41 2.40 12.27
CA ILE A 4 10.16 0.95 12.35
C ILE A 4 8.90 0.59 11.57
N LEU A 5 7.85 1.43 11.59
CA LEU A 5 6.67 1.25 10.74
C LEU A 5 7.03 1.38 9.24
N LEU A 6 7.89 2.33 8.87
CA LEU A 6 8.36 2.43 7.48
C LEU A 6 9.03 1.14 7.00
N ILE A 7 9.79 0.46 7.86
CA ILE A 7 10.44 -0.80 7.49
C ILE A 7 9.45 -1.97 7.55
N ALA A 8 8.78 -2.16 8.69
CA ALA A 8 7.98 -3.34 8.94
C ALA A 8 6.67 -3.36 8.13
N ASP A 9 6.08 -2.19 7.86
CA ASP A 9 4.81 -2.06 7.17
C ASP A 9 4.98 -1.54 5.74
N ASP A 10 5.67 -0.40 5.54
CA ASP A 10 5.75 0.21 4.20
C ASP A 10 6.69 -0.54 3.25
N LEU A 11 7.92 -0.81 3.68
CA LEU A 11 8.91 -1.51 2.85
C LEU A 11 8.48 -2.95 2.54
N THR A 12 7.90 -3.66 3.52
CA THR A 12 7.36 -5.01 3.27
C THR A 12 6.15 -4.98 2.35
N GLN A 13 5.28 -3.97 2.43
CA GLN A 13 4.21 -3.74 1.45
C GLN A 13 4.77 -3.50 0.05
N TYR A 14 5.80 -2.66 -0.07
CA TYR A 14 6.45 -2.40 -1.36
C TYR A 14 7.02 -3.68 -1.97
N TRP A 15 7.72 -4.50 -1.19
CA TRP A 15 8.22 -5.79 -1.66
C TRP A 15 7.09 -6.77 -2.00
N TRP A 16 6.05 -6.86 -1.17
CA TRP A 16 4.89 -7.71 -1.46
C TRP A 16 4.21 -7.33 -2.78
N HIS A 17 4.03 -6.03 -3.01
CA HIS A 17 3.52 -5.51 -4.28
C HIS A 17 4.43 -5.92 -5.43
N ARG A 18 5.75 -5.72 -5.32
CA ARG A 18 6.73 -6.08 -6.36
C ARG A 18 6.75 -7.58 -6.65
N LEU A 19 6.72 -8.42 -5.62
CA LEU A 19 6.63 -9.87 -5.75
C LEU A 19 5.32 -10.30 -6.42
N SER A 20 4.23 -9.56 -6.19
CA SER A 20 2.94 -9.82 -6.82
C SER A 20 2.89 -9.51 -8.32
N HIS A 21 3.95 -8.92 -8.88
CA HIS A 21 4.15 -8.80 -10.33
C HIS A 21 4.90 -9.99 -10.95
N THR A 22 5.20 -11.03 -10.18
CA THR A 22 5.76 -12.30 -10.69
C THR A 22 4.66 -13.25 -11.12
N SER A 23 4.94 -14.16 -12.05
CA SER A 23 3.95 -15.08 -12.64
C SER A 23 3.15 -15.89 -11.60
N TRP A 24 3.79 -16.30 -10.51
CA TRP A 24 3.17 -17.10 -9.45
C TRP A 24 2.15 -16.31 -8.62
N LEU A 25 2.48 -15.07 -8.25
CA LEU A 25 1.65 -14.24 -7.38
C LEU A 25 0.74 -13.27 -8.15
N TYR A 26 1.00 -13.05 -9.44
CA TYR A 26 0.20 -12.17 -10.29
C TYR A 26 -1.31 -12.46 -10.27
N PRO A 27 -1.81 -13.71 -10.18
CA PRO A 27 -3.25 -13.94 -10.04
C PRO A 27 -3.89 -13.17 -8.87
N LEU A 28 -3.16 -12.94 -7.77
CA LEU A 28 -3.65 -12.19 -6.61
C LEU A 28 -3.78 -10.69 -6.89
N HIS A 29 -2.94 -10.16 -7.77
CA HIS A 29 -2.78 -8.73 -8.05
C HIS A 29 -3.32 -8.31 -9.43
N ARG A 30 -3.67 -9.27 -10.28
CA ARG A 30 -4.20 -9.04 -11.63
C ARG A 30 -5.43 -8.14 -11.63
N ALA A 31 -6.33 -8.33 -10.67
CA ALA A 31 -7.56 -7.54 -10.57
C ALA A 31 -7.27 -6.04 -10.48
N HIS A 32 -6.15 -5.66 -9.84
CA HIS A 32 -5.73 -4.28 -9.64
C HIS A 32 -5.26 -3.65 -10.94
N HIS A 33 -4.56 -4.41 -11.79
CA HIS A 33 -4.09 -3.96 -13.11
C HIS A 33 -5.12 -4.08 -14.24
N SER A 34 -6.24 -4.78 -14.01
CA SER A 34 -7.24 -5.04 -15.06
C SER A 34 -8.12 -3.84 -15.45
N GLY A 35 -8.00 -2.71 -14.75
CA GLY A 35 -8.80 -1.50 -14.99
C GLY A 35 -8.43 -0.81 -16.31
N ARG A 36 -9.43 -0.23 -17.00
CA ARG A 36 -9.20 0.57 -18.23
C ARG A 36 -8.81 2.02 -17.97
N TYR A 37 -8.95 2.49 -16.72
CA TYR A 37 -8.63 3.84 -16.30
C TYR A 37 -8.23 3.84 -14.82
N LEU A 38 -7.45 4.85 -14.42
CA LEU A 38 -7.03 5.02 -13.04
C LEU A 38 -8.11 5.74 -12.22
N SER A 39 -8.36 5.26 -11.01
CA SER A 39 -9.33 5.84 -10.06
C SER A 39 -8.99 5.31 -8.68
N ILE A 40 -9.29 6.09 -7.63
CA ILE A 40 -9.04 5.71 -6.23
C ILE A 40 -9.67 4.35 -5.85
N ARG A 41 -10.68 3.90 -6.59
CA ARG A 41 -11.31 2.58 -6.44
C ARG A 41 -10.36 1.41 -6.71
N VAL A 42 -9.26 1.63 -7.42
CA VAL A 42 -8.25 0.61 -7.74
C VAL A 42 -7.40 0.26 -6.51
N VAL A 43 -7.28 1.14 -5.52
CA VAL A 43 -6.49 0.94 -4.29
C VAL A 43 -6.76 -0.42 -3.64
N TYR A 44 -8.04 -0.81 -3.56
CA TYR A 44 -8.46 -2.05 -2.91
C TYR A 44 -8.89 -3.17 -3.87
N ARG A 45 -8.67 -3.01 -5.19
CA ARG A 45 -9.15 -3.95 -6.21
C ARG A 45 -8.19 -5.14 -6.39
N ASN A 46 -7.88 -5.85 -5.32
CA ASN A 46 -7.08 -7.09 -5.36
C ASN A 46 -7.92 -8.30 -4.95
N HIS A 47 -7.39 -9.50 -5.19
CA HIS A 47 -7.95 -10.71 -4.59
C HIS A 47 -7.84 -10.64 -3.07
N VAL A 48 -8.83 -11.10 -2.29
CA VAL A 48 -8.82 -10.98 -0.81
C VAL A 48 -7.57 -11.61 -0.16
N VAL A 49 -7.09 -12.72 -0.74
CA VAL A 49 -5.87 -13.42 -0.28
C VAL A 49 -4.61 -12.56 -0.42
N TYR A 50 -4.59 -11.59 -1.35
CA TYR A 50 -3.51 -10.60 -1.44
C TYR A 50 -3.31 -9.88 -0.10
N TYR A 51 -4.41 -9.44 0.53
CA TYR A 51 -4.38 -8.75 1.82
C TYR A 51 -4.12 -9.73 2.96
N LEU A 52 -4.73 -10.91 2.92
CA LEU A 52 -4.53 -11.92 3.95
C LEU A 52 -3.06 -12.31 4.10
N LEU A 53 -2.31 -12.41 2.99
CA LEU A 53 -0.90 -12.80 2.99
C LEU A 53 0.08 -11.60 3.01
N MET A 54 -0.44 -10.38 3.02
CA MET A 54 0.37 -9.17 2.98
C MET A 54 1.12 -8.99 4.32
N PRO A 55 2.46 -9.10 4.35
CA PRO A 55 3.21 -9.11 5.62
C PRO A 55 3.05 -7.81 6.42
N GLY A 56 3.00 -6.66 5.74
CA GLY A 56 2.90 -5.35 6.39
C GLY A 56 1.66 -5.21 7.28
N LEU A 57 0.52 -5.80 6.89
CA LEU A 57 -0.70 -5.76 7.71
C LEU A 57 -0.51 -6.46 9.06
N TRP A 58 0.10 -7.64 9.06
CA TRP A 58 0.35 -8.41 10.28
C TRP A 58 1.43 -7.79 11.15
N LEU A 59 2.52 -7.33 10.54
CA LEU A 59 3.60 -6.65 11.25
C LEU A 59 3.10 -5.34 11.89
N SER A 60 2.26 -4.58 11.18
CA SER A 60 1.55 -3.42 11.74
C SER A 60 0.68 -3.79 12.92
N ALA A 61 -0.14 -4.85 12.82
CA ALA A 61 -1.00 -5.28 13.91
C ALA A 61 -0.20 -5.65 15.17
N ILE A 62 0.92 -6.37 15.00
CA ILE A 62 1.83 -6.73 16.10
C ILE A 62 2.44 -5.46 16.73
N LEU A 63 2.93 -4.52 15.92
CA LEU A 63 3.52 -3.27 16.43
C LEU A 63 2.49 -2.40 17.17
N VAL A 64 1.26 -2.32 16.66
CA VAL A 64 0.15 -1.63 17.33
C VAL A 64 -0.15 -2.28 18.67
N TYR A 65 -0.21 -3.61 18.73
CA TYR A 65 -0.37 -4.35 19.99
C TYR A 65 0.79 -4.07 20.98
N TRP A 66 2.02 -3.87 20.50
CA TRP A 66 3.18 -3.48 21.31
C TRP A 66 3.26 -1.96 21.61
N GLY A 67 2.17 -1.22 21.44
CA GLY A 67 2.06 0.16 21.89
C GLY A 67 2.34 1.21 20.80
N PHE A 68 2.41 0.83 19.53
CA PHE A 68 2.60 1.80 18.45
C PHE A 68 1.32 2.57 18.07
N GLY A 69 0.17 2.28 18.69
CA GLY A 69 -1.15 2.79 18.30
C GLY A 69 -1.23 4.29 17.99
N ALA A 70 -0.71 5.16 18.86
CA ALA A 70 -0.75 6.61 18.64
C ALA A 70 0.06 7.05 17.41
N VAL A 71 1.29 6.52 17.27
CA VAL A 71 2.16 6.81 16.12
C VAL A 71 1.59 6.18 14.84
N TYR A 72 1.01 4.98 14.94
CA TYR A 72 0.35 4.28 13.85
C TYR A 72 -0.83 5.09 13.30
N GLY A 73 -1.61 5.75 14.16
CA GLY A 73 -2.73 6.60 13.74
C GLY A 73 -2.29 7.74 12.81
N ILE A 74 -1.21 8.45 13.14
CA ILE A 74 -0.66 9.51 12.28
C ILE A 74 -0.05 8.89 11.01
N TYR A 75 0.72 7.82 11.18
CA TYR A 75 1.38 7.10 10.09
C TYR A 75 0.39 6.58 9.04
N ILE A 76 -0.71 5.94 9.45
CA ILE A 76 -1.68 5.33 8.53
C ILE A 76 -2.44 6.40 7.75
N LEU A 77 -2.74 7.56 8.35
CA LEU A 77 -3.35 8.68 7.65
C LEU A 77 -2.44 9.22 6.55
N LEU A 78 -1.15 9.43 6.85
CA LEU A 78 -0.16 9.87 5.87
C LEU A 78 0.00 8.83 4.75
N LYS A 79 0.20 7.57 5.13
CA LYS A 79 0.36 6.46 4.19
C LYS A 79 -0.83 6.32 3.25
N MET A 80 -2.05 6.32 3.78
CA MET A 80 -3.26 6.19 2.96
C MET A 80 -3.47 7.41 2.06
N SER A 81 -3.14 8.62 2.52
CA SER A 81 -3.20 9.82 1.68
C SER A 81 -2.27 9.69 0.45
N ILE A 82 -1.04 9.20 0.66
CA ILE A 82 -0.08 8.96 -0.43
C ILE A 82 -0.58 7.84 -1.37
N ILE A 83 -1.03 6.71 -0.82
CA ILE A 83 -1.52 5.58 -1.63
C ILE A 83 -2.74 5.99 -2.47
N ILE A 84 -3.70 6.69 -1.87
CA ILE A 84 -4.90 7.15 -2.57
C ILE A 84 -4.53 8.16 -3.65
N GLY A 85 -3.64 9.12 -3.33
CA GLY A 85 -3.12 10.09 -4.30
C GLY A 85 -2.47 9.39 -5.49
N ALA A 86 -1.57 8.43 -5.25
CA ALA A 86 -0.88 7.67 -6.28
C ALA A 86 -1.82 6.83 -7.17
N HIS A 87 -3.03 6.50 -6.68
CA HIS A 87 -4.06 5.79 -7.44
C HIS A 87 -5.22 6.68 -7.86
N SER A 88 -5.06 8.00 -7.80
CA SER A 88 -6.08 8.94 -8.25
C SER A 88 -5.92 9.27 -9.74
N SER A 89 -6.99 9.73 -10.38
CA SER A 89 -6.93 10.28 -11.74
C SER A 89 -6.43 11.74 -11.77
N VAL A 90 -6.09 12.30 -10.60
CA VAL A 90 -5.64 13.69 -10.46
C VAL A 90 -4.11 13.70 -10.54
N PRO A 91 -3.50 14.46 -11.48
CA PRO A 91 -2.05 14.50 -11.62
C PRO A 91 -1.44 15.48 -10.61
N TRP A 92 -1.60 15.21 -9.31
CA TRP A 92 -1.17 16.09 -8.22
C TRP A 92 0.36 16.24 -8.15
N ASP A 93 1.10 15.28 -8.71
CA ASP A 93 2.55 15.26 -8.81
C ASP A 93 3.09 15.97 -10.07
N ALA A 94 2.21 16.48 -10.95
CA ALA A 94 2.61 17.23 -12.15
C ALA A 94 3.64 18.34 -11.92
N PRO A 95 3.53 19.16 -10.86
CA PRO A 95 4.53 20.17 -10.57
C PRO A 95 5.93 19.62 -10.27
N LEU A 96 6.07 18.34 -9.85
CA LEU A 96 7.36 17.74 -9.52
C LEU A 96 8.19 17.38 -10.76
N TYR A 97 7.54 17.25 -11.92
CA TYR A 97 8.19 16.93 -13.20
C TYR A 97 7.95 17.97 -14.29
N ALA A 98 7.25 19.06 -13.98
CA ALA A 98 7.20 20.25 -14.84
C ALA A 98 8.58 20.91 -14.86
N ARG A 99 9.19 20.97 -16.04
CA ARG A 99 10.43 21.72 -16.28
C ARG A 99 10.13 23.19 -16.49
#